data_AF-A0A2E5GQ00-F1
#
_entry.id   AF-A0A2E5GQ00-F1
#
_cell.length_a   1.000
_cell.length_b   1.000
_cell.length_c   1.000
_cell.angle_alpha   90.00
_cell.angle_beta   90.00
_cell.angle_gamma   90.00
#
_symmetry.space_group_name_H-M   'P 1'
#
loop_
_entity.id
_entity.type
_entity.pdbx_description
1 polymer ?
#
loop_
_entity_poly.entity_id
_entity_poly.type
_entity_poly.pdbx_seq_one_letter_code
_entity_poly.pdbx_strand_id
1 'polypeptide(L)'
;MAIAVCVTGCKDLETKKVSSEVLAEEELKAINMSEVDEYPSFASCDTLEDQNARYQCFKTELALNFQRQLSNKMVIVESELNDTIWLYLSISEVGNLNIDRAEIPDTIALQLPELESWLKDSLDSLPQISAANKRGIPVKTAFKMPVVVKVD
;
A
#
# COMPACT_ATOMS: atom_id res chain seq x y z
N MET A 1 17.98 -60.39 -2.83
CA MET A 1 18.26 -59.15 -3.57
C MET A 1 17.45 -58.05 -2.93
N ALA A 2 18.12 -57.08 -2.32
CA ALA A 2 17.50 -55.92 -1.70
C ALA A 2 17.06 -54.95 -2.80
N ILE A 3 15.79 -54.52 -2.77
CA ILE A 3 15.32 -53.39 -3.57
C ILE A 3 15.07 -52.25 -2.58
N ALA A 4 16.09 -51.40 -2.45
CA ALA A 4 15.95 -50.05 -1.95
C ALA A 4 15.62 -49.11 -3.12
N VAL A 5 15.31 -47.85 -2.82
CA VAL A 5 15.15 -46.67 -3.70
C VAL A 5 13.70 -46.41 -4.12
N CYS A 6 13.12 -45.21 -3.96
CA CYS A 6 13.40 -44.02 -3.16
C CYS A 6 12.07 -43.26 -3.11
N VAL A 7 11.70 -42.74 -1.94
CA VAL A 7 10.58 -41.80 -1.81
C VAL A 7 11.10 -40.45 -2.29
N THR A 8 10.89 -40.09 -3.55
CA THR A 8 11.12 -38.71 -3.99
C THR A 8 9.92 -37.90 -3.53
N GLY A 9 10.14 -37.10 -2.48
CA GLY A 9 9.13 -36.26 -1.86
C GLY A 9 8.47 -35.31 -2.86
N CYS A 10 7.14 -35.22 -2.78
CA CYS A 10 6.45 -33.99 -3.14
C CYS A 10 6.96 -32.92 -2.17
N LYS A 11 7.65 -31.90 -2.68
CA LYS A 11 7.67 -30.62 -1.97
C LYS A 11 6.23 -30.12 -2.05
N ASP A 12 5.53 -30.14 -0.93
CA ASP A 12 4.28 -29.42 -0.73
C ASP A 12 4.52 -27.97 -1.15
N LEU A 13 4.06 -27.65 -2.36
CA LEU A 13 4.03 -26.29 -2.87
C LEU A 13 2.76 -25.67 -2.28
N GLU A 14 2.80 -25.35 -0.99
CA GLU A 14 1.72 -24.65 -0.32
C GLU A 14 1.70 -23.21 -0.84
N THR A 15 0.66 -22.88 -1.62
CA THR A 15 0.41 -21.50 -2.03
C THR A 15 0.07 -20.67 -0.79
N LYS A 16 0.90 -19.67 -0.50
CA LYS A 16 0.72 -18.79 0.66
C LYS A 16 -0.04 -17.53 0.23
N LYS A 17 -0.91 -17.03 1.11
CA LYS A 17 -1.73 -15.86 0.82
C LYS A 17 -1.00 -14.60 1.30
N VAL A 18 -0.92 -13.58 0.45
CA VAL A 18 -0.39 -12.28 0.89
C VAL A 18 -1.38 -11.64 1.86
N SER A 19 -0.89 -11.28 3.05
CA SER A 19 -1.60 -10.42 3.99
C SER A 19 -0.78 -9.16 4.20
N SER A 20 -1.17 -8.05 3.57
CA SER A 20 -0.53 -6.77 3.85
C SER A 20 -1.27 -6.06 4.96
N GLU A 21 -0.58 -5.70 6.05
CA GLU A 21 -1.13 -4.88 7.13
C GLU A 21 -0.48 -3.49 7.04
N VAL A 22 -1.24 -2.45 6.70
CA VAL A 22 -0.68 -1.10 6.68
C VAL A 22 -0.83 -0.48 8.06
N LEU A 23 0.27 -0.39 8.79
CA LEU A 23 0.33 0.37 10.05
C LEU A 23 0.43 1.87 9.71
N ALA A 24 -0.68 2.59 9.81
CA ALA A 24 -0.77 4.01 9.49
C ALA A 24 -0.13 4.94 10.56
N GLU A 25 0.59 4.37 11.53
CA GLU A 25 0.93 5.04 12.80
C GLU A 25 2.30 5.72 12.85
N GLU A 26 3.21 5.53 11.87
CA GLU A 26 4.52 6.20 11.92
C GLU A 26 4.82 7.09 10.70
N GLU A 27 4.84 8.39 10.98
CA GLU A 27 5.48 9.51 10.28
C GLU A 27 5.43 9.49 8.75
N LEU A 28 4.26 9.87 8.21
CA LEU A 28 4.23 10.54 6.91
C LEU A 28 4.92 11.89 7.05
N LYS A 29 6.19 11.96 6.68
CA LYS A 29 6.80 13.23 6.32
C LYS A 29 6.05 13.75 5.11
N ALA A 30 5.10 14.63 5.37
CA ALA A 30 4.46 15.50 4.41
C ALA A 30 5.57 16.19 3.60
N ILE A 31 5.82 15.71 2.37
CA ILE A 31 6.93 16.23 1.57
C ILE A 31 6.62 17.70 1.18
N ASN A 32 5.35 18.13 1.22
CA ASN A 32 4.92 19.53 1.06
C ASN A 32 3.58 19.90 1.75
N MET A 33 3.12 19.13 2.74
CA MET A 33 1.76 19.31 3.33
C MET A 33 1.74 20.10 4.64
N SER A 34 2.87 20.65 5.10
CA SER A 34 2.91 21.49 6.31
C SER A 34 2.17 22.83 6.17
N GLU A 35 1.74 23.18 4.96
CA GLU A 35 1.12 24.47 4.64
C GLU A 35 -0.27 24.34 3.98
N VAL A 36 -0.90 23.15 4.01
CA VAL A 36 -2.27 22.97 3.51
C VAL A 36 -3.27 23.21 4.63
N ASP A 37 -4.37 23.88 4.30
CA ASP A 37 -5.45 24.16 5.25
C ASP A 37 -6.37 22.93 5.37
N GLU A 38 -6.49 22.18 4.27
CA GLU A 38 -7.33 20.99 4.16
C GLU A 38 -6.56 19.85 3.50
N TYR A 39 -6.54 18.69 4.16
CA TYR A 39 -5.93 17.49 3.61
C TYR A 39 -6.78 16.88 2.49
N PRO A 40 -6.16 16.10 1.57
CA PRO A 40 -6.90 15.26 0.65
C PRO A 40 -7.84 14.32 1.40
N SER A 41 -8.99 14.04 0.81
CA SER A 41 -10.01 13.23 1.46
C SER A 41 -10.80 12.38 0.46
N PHE A 42 -11.34 11.27 0.94
CA PHE A 42 -12.42 10.55 0.29
C PHE A 42 -13.76 11.06 0.81
N ALA A 43 -14.82 10.90 0.02
CA ALA A 43 -16.17 11.30 0.40
C ALA A 43 -16.63 10.67 1.74
N SER A 44 -16.16 9.46 2.07
CA SER A 44 -16.43 8.80 3.35
C SER A 44 -15.80 9.51 4.56
N CYS A 45 -14.74 10.28 4.34
CA CYS A 45 -14.00 11.00 5.38
C CYS A 45 -14.46 12.47 5.52
N ASP A 46 -15.22 13.01 4.57
CA ASP A 46 -15.62 14.43 4.54
C ASP A 46 -16.59 14.81 5.68
N THR A 47 -17.20 13.81 6.34
CA THR A 47 -18.05 14.02 7.52
C THR A 47 -17.27 14.37 8.78
N LEU A 48 -15.94 14.21 8.76
CA LEU A 48 -15.05 14.50 9.89
C LEU A 48 -14.61 15.97 9.85
N GLU A 49 -15.02 16.75 10.86
CA GLU A 49 -14.66 18.17 10.97
C GLU A 49 -13.19 18.39 11.37
N ASP A 50 -12.64 17.51 12.21
CA ASP A 50 -11.23 17.59 12.63
C ASP A 50 -10.30 17.16 11.49
N GLN A 51 -9.42 18.06 11.06
CA GLN A 51 -8.51 17.84 9.93
C GLN A 51 -7.55 16.66 10.17
N ASN A 52 -7.09 16.47 11.41
CA ASN A 52 -6.22 15.35 11.70
C ASN A 52 -7.00 14.03 11.60
N ALA A 53 -8.19 13.94 12.20
CA ALA A 53 -9.07 12.78 12.08
C ALA A 53 -9.43 12.48 10.61
N ARG A 54 -9.72 13.51 9.82
CA ARG A 54 -9.99 13.38 8.37
C ARG A 54 -8.78 12.83 7.62
N TYR A 55 -7.59 13.34 7.92
CA TYR A 55 -6.36 12.81 7.34
C TYR A 55 -6.07 11.37 7.77
N GLN A 56 -6.29 11.02 9.04
CA GLN A 56 -6.19 9.63 9.50
C GLN A 56 -7.17 8.72 8.75
N CYS A 57 -8.43 9.14 8.58
CA CYS A 57 -9.41 8.42 7.79
C CYS A 57 -8.94 8.20 6.35
N PHE A 58 -8.44 9.25 5.68
CA PHE A 58 -7.90 9.16 4.33
C PHE A 58 -6.79 8.10 4.22
N LYS A 59 -5.82 8.14 5.15
CA LYS A 59 -4.73 7.15 5.20
C LYS A 59 -5.25 5.73 5.38
N THR A 60 -6.21 5.55 6.28
CA THR A 60 -6.80 4.25 6.60
C THR A 60 -7.56 3.68 5.40
N GLU A 61 -8.37 4.48 4.71
CA GLU A 61 -9.07 4.02 3.50
C GLU A 61 -8.09 3.61 2.39
N LEU A 62 -7.02 4.38 2.20
CA LEU A 62 -5.98 4.06 1.23
C LEU A 62 -5.24 2.76 1.60
N ALA A 63 -4.89 2.61 2.88
CA ALA A 63 -4.30 1.41 3.46
C ALA A 63 -5.17 0.17 3.24
N LEU A 64 -6.45 0.27 3.58
CA LEU A 64 -7.43 -0.82 3.41
C LEU A 64 -7.63 -1.18 1.95
N ASN A 65 -7.57 -0.21 1.03
CA ASN A 65 -7.63 -0.48 -0.39
C ASN A 65 -6.42 -1.30 -0.87
N PHE A 66 -5.19 -0.87 -0.52
CA PHE A 66 -3.99 -1.65 -0.83
C PHE A 66 -4.09 -3.07 -0.26
N GLN A 67 -4.52 -3.20 0.99
CA GLN A 67 -4.71 -4.50 1.63
C GLN A 67 -5.70 -5.38 0.88
N ARG A 68 -6.87 -4.86 0.54
CA ARG A 68 -7.90 -5.62 -0.18
C ARG A 68 -7.39 -6.10 -1.54
N GLN A 69 -6.66 -5.24 -2.26
CA GLN A 69 -6.18 -5.55 -3.61
C GLN A 69 -5.01 -6.56 -3.59
N LEU A 70 -4.11 -6.46 -2.60
CA LEU A 70 -3.01 -7.39 -2.43
C LEU A 70 -3.45 -8.74 -1.84
N SER A 71 -4.41 -8.76 -0.90
CA SER A 71 -4.91 -10.00 -0.31
C SER A 71 -5.67 -10.92 -1.26
N ASN A 72 -6.02 -10.43 -2.45
CA ASN A 72 -6.60 -11.26 -3.51
C ASN A 72 -5.53 -11.93 -4.39
N LYS A 73 -4.24 -11.62 -4.19
CA LYS A 73 -3.13 -12.21 -4.95
C LYS A 73 -2.67 -13.50 -4.27
N MET A 74 -2.59 -14.57 -5.06
CA MET A 74 -1.97 -15.83 -4.65
C MET A 74 -0.51 -15.82 -5.07
N VAL A 75 0.39 -16.08 -4.14
CA VAL A 75 1.83 -16.05 -4.38
C VAL A 75 2.49 -17.30 -3.84
N ILE A 76 3.66 -17.63 -4.38
CA ILE A 76 4.51 -18.69 -3.85
C ILE A 76 5.78 -17.98 -3.38
N VAL A 77 6.02 -18.00 -2.08
CA VAL A 77 7.21 -17.43 -1.45
C VAL A 77 8.08 -18.55 -0.91
N GLU A 78 9.39 -18.37 -0.96
CA GLU A 78 10.36 -19.35 -0.46
C GLU A 78 10.52 -19.28 1.06
N SER A 79 10.27 -18.11 1.64
CA SER A 79 10.30 -17.85 3.07
C SER A 79 9.13 -16.99 3.50
N GLU A 80 8.84 -16.98 4.80
CA GLU A 80 7.95 -15.97 5.38
C GLU A 80 8.51 -14.56 5.08
N LEU A 81 7.59 -13.63 4.81
CA LEU A 81 7.91 -12.22 4.60
C LEU A 81 7.24 -11.43 5.72
N ASN A 82 7.98 -10.51 6.33
CA ASN A 82 7.44 -9.53 7.29
C ASN A 82 8.37 -8.32 7.29
N ASP A 83 8.17 -7.45 6.31
CA ASP A 83 9.00 -6.26 6.12
C ASP A 83 8.16 -5.11 5.54
N THR A 84 8.70 -3.90 5.55
CA THR A 84 8.01 -2.68 5.15
C THR A 84 8.56 -2.15 3.83
N ILE A 85 7.68 -1.91 2.87
CA ILE A 85 8.00 -1.11 1.68
C ILE A 85 7.56 0.34 1.90
N TRP A 86 8.18 1.27 1.17
CA TRP A 86 7.79 2.68 1.24
C TRP A 86 7.31 3.20 -0.10
N LEU A 87 6.10 3.76 -0.12
CA LEU A 87 5.52 4.39 -1.29
C LEU A 87 5.65 5.90 -1.22
N TYR A 88 6.12 6.51 -2.30
CA TYR A 88 6.09 7.95 -2.50
C TYR A 88 4.92 8.25 -3.41
N LEU A 89 3.92 8.91 -2.83
CA LEU A 89 2.63 9.15 -3.45
C LEU A 89 2.48 10.64 -3.75
N SER A 90 1.81 10.96 -4.85
CA SER A 90 1.35 12.32 -5.13
C SER A 90 -0.11 12.37 -5.54
N ILE A 91 -0.80 13.44 -5.15
CA ILE A 91 -2.18 13.74 -5.54
C ILE A 91 -2.16 15.07 -6.24
N SER A 92 -2.65 15.10 -7.48
CA SER A 92 -2.77 16.33 -8.28
C SER A 92 -3.87 17.27 -7.77
N GLU A 93 -3.89 18.50 -8.26
CA GLU A 93 -4.91 19.53 -7.98
C GLU A 93 -6.34 19.09 -8.34
N VAL A 94 -6.48 18.09 -9.21
CA VAL A 94 -7.77 17.52 -9.62
C VAL A 94 -8.10 16.19 -8.94
N GLY A 95 -7.28 15.75 -7.98
CA GLY A 95 -7.56 14.55 -7.18
C GLY A 95 -7.00 13.23 -7.74
N ASN A 96 -6.24 13.25 -8.84
CA ASN A 96 -5.60 12.01 -9.33
C ASN A 96 -4.43 11.62 -8.43
N LEU A 97 -4.48 10.41 -7.87
CA LEU A 97 -3.42 9.79 -7.08
C LEU A 97 -2.44 9.03 -7.98
N ASN A 98 -1.14 9.12 -7.69
CA ASN A 98 -0.08 8.42 -8.38
C ASN A 98 0.96 7.84 -7.39
N ILE A 99 1.55 6.70 -7.74
CA ILE A 99 2.79 6.20 -7.11
C ILE A 99 3.97 6.73 -7.92
N ASP A 100 4.68 7.72 -7.38
CA ASP A 100 5.85 8.32 -8.02
C ASP A 100 7.09 7.42 -7.88
N ARG A 101 7.19 6.66 -6.77
CA ARG A 101 8.29 5.73 -6.48
C ARG A 101 7.87 4.72 -5.43
N ALA A 102 8.41 3.50 -5.51
CA ALA A 102 8.36 2.52 -4.43
C ALA A 102 9.79 2.14 -4.00
N GLU A 103 10.07 2.14 -2.70
CA GLU A 103 11.27 1.55 -2.11
C GLU A 103 10.87 0.16 -1.60
N ILE A 104 11.28 -0.87 -2.34
CA ILE A 104 10.99 -2.27 -2.03
C ILE A 104 12.32 -2.96 -1.69
N PRO A 105 12.47 -3.55 -0.49
CA PRO A 105 13.66 -4.33 -0.14
C PRO A 105 13.87 -5.50 -1.11
N ASP A 106 15.13 -5.83 -1.42
CA ASP A 106 15.47 -6.93 -2.34
C ASP A 106 14.87 -8.27 -1.89
N THR A 107 14.76 -8.48 -0.57
CA THR A 107 14.13 -9.67 0.04
C THR A 107 12.67 -9.85 -0.38
N ILE A 108 11.94 -8.75 -0.54
CA ILE A 108 10.58 -8.72 -1.04
C ILE A 108 10.58 -8.74 -2.57
N ALA A 109 11.39 -7.91 -3.22
CA ALA A 109 11.37 -7.76 -4.68
C ALA A 109 11.70 -9.08 -5.43
N LEU A 110 12.58 -9.91 -4.88
CA LEU A 110 12.92 -11.22 -5.44
C LEU A 110 11.78 -12.22 -5.35
N GLN A 111 11.00 -12.19 -4.26
CA GLN A 111 9.92 -13.16 -4.01
C GLN A 111 8.57 -12.68 -4.58
N LEU A 112 8.38 -11.36 -4.67
CA LEU A 112 7.17 -10.71 -5.17
C LEU A 112 7.50 -9.72 -6.31
N PRO A 113 8.01 -10.20 -7.47
CA PRO A 113 8.46 -9.33 -8.56
C PRO A 113 7.33 -8.47 -9.16
N GLU A 114 6.07 -8.89 -9.01
CA GLU A 114 4.89 -8.17 -9.50
C GLU A 114 4.30 -7.18 -8.47
N LEU A 115 4.87 -7.07 -7.27
CA LEU A 115 4.31 -6.27 -6.17
C LEU A 115 4.08 -4.81 -6.57
N GLU A 116 5.05 -4.17 -7.22
CA GLU A 116 4.92 -2.77 -7.65
C GLU A 116 3.78 -2.60 -8.67
N SER A 117 3.60 -3.58 -9.57
CA SER A 117 2.50 -3.55 -10.53
C SER A 117 1.15 -3.66 -9.83
N TRP A 118 1.01 -4.60 -8.90
CA TRP A 118 -0.25 -4.78 -8.17
C TRP A 118 -0.62 -3.56 -7.33
N LEU A 119 0.38 -2.86 -6.77
CA LEU A 119 0.17 -1.61 -6.06
C LEU A 119 -0.30 -0.49 -7.00
N LYS A 120 0.23 -0.41 -8.22
CA LYS A 120 -0.27 0.54 -9.24
C LYS A 120 -1.69 0.21 -9.67
N ASP A 121 -1.97 -1.05 -9.96
CA ASP A 121 -3.31 -1.52 -10.35
C ASP A 121 -4.35 -1.27 -9.24
N SER A 122 -3.92 -1.31 -7.98
CA SER A 122 -4.81 -1.05 -6.85
C SER A 122 -5.33 0.40 -6.80
N LEU A 123 -4.66 1.35 -7.45
CA LEU A 123 -5.10 2.74 -7.49
C LEU A 123 -6.41 2.88 -8.30
N ASP A 124 -6.60 2.02 -9.31
CA ASP A 124 -7.77 2.08 -10.19
C ASP A 124 -9.08 1.72 -9.48
N SER A 125 -9.01 1.04 -8.33
CA SER A 125 -10.19 0.69 -7.52
C SER A 125 -10.57 1.76 -6.49
N LEU A 126 -9.79 2.83 -6.37
CA LEU A 126 -10.05 3.88 -5.39
C LEU A 126 -11.24 4.75 -5.80
N PRO A 127 -12.08 5.16 -4.84
CA PRO A 127 -13.05 6.21 -5.09
C PRO A 127 -12.32 7.53 -5.39
N GLN A 128 -13.03 8.45 -6.03
CA GLN A 128 -12.51 9.77 -6.33
C GLN A 128 -12.00 10.47 -5.05
N ILE A 129 -10.82 11.09 -5.16
CA ILE A 129 -10.17 11.82 -4.08
C ILE A 129 -10.38 13.32 -4.32
N SER A 130 -10.76 14.04 -3.26
CA SER A 130 -10.70 15.49 -3.23
C SER A 130 -9.25 15.91 -2.97
N ALA A 131 -8.71 16.81 -3.80
CA ALA A 131 -7.36 17.33 -3.63
C ALA A 131 -7.22 18.12 -2.32
N ALA A 132 -6.00 18.25 -1.82
CA ALA A 132 -5.72 19.16 -0.73
C ALA A 132 -6.05 20.60 -1.12
N ASN A 133 -6.43 21.40 -0.14
CA ASN A 133 -6.74 22.81 -0.35
C ASN A 133 -5.79 23.71 0.44
N LYS A 134 -5.33 24.77 -0.21
CA LYS A 134 -4.59 25.88 0.40
C LYS A 134 -5.30 27.18 0.05
N ARG A 135 -5.92 27.81 1.04
CA ARG A 135 -6.61 29.10 0.95
C ARG A 135 -7.71 29.16 -0.12
N GLY A 136 -8.51 28.10 -0.21
CA GLY A 136 -9.55 27.94 -1.21
C GLY A 136 -9.05 27.37 -2.55
N ILE A 137 -7.75 27.18 -2.75
CA ILE A 137 -7.17 26.72 -4.02
C ILE A 137 -6.74 25.26 -3.88
N PRO A 138 -7.23 24.34 -4.75
CA PRO A 138 -6.72 22.97 -4.83
C PRO A 138 -5.23 22.96 -5.19
N VAL A 139 -4.43 22.19 -4.46
CA VAL A 139 -2.97 22.10 -4.67
C VAL A 139 -2.51 20.66 -4.78
N LYS A 140 -1.45 20.43 -5.57
CA LYS A 140 -0.76 19.14 -5.59
C LYS A 140 -0.11 18.88 -4.23
N THR A 141 -0.24 17.65 -3.76
CA THR A 141 0.43 17.18 -2.53
C THR A 141 1.23 15.93 -2.77
N ALA A 142 2.23 15.69 -1.92
CA ALA A 142 3.04 14.49 -1.93
C ALA A 142 3.33 14.02 -0.51
N PHE A 143 3.33 12.71 -0.31
CA PHE A 143 3.52 12.08 1.00
C PHE A 143 4.17 10.69 0.87
N LYS A 144 4.83 10.24 1.94
CA LYS A 144 5.52 8.95 2.02
C LYS A 144 4.75 7.99 2.92
N MET A 145 4.27 6.86 2.39
CA MET A 145 3.42 5.90 3.09
C MET A 145 4.16 4.56 3.30
N PRO A 146 4.29 4.06 4.54
CA PRO A 146 4.76 2.70 4.78
C PRO A 146 3.66 1.68 4.46
N VAL A 147 4.04 0.52 3.92
CA VAL A 147 3.16 -0.63 3.71
C VAL A 147 3.87 -1.86 4.23
N VAL A 148 3.33 -2.52 5.26
CA VAL A 148 3.91 -3.79 5.75
C VAL A 148 3.37 -4.92 4.91
N VAL A 149 4.29 -5.69 4.35
CA VAL A 149 4.00 -6.87 3.54
C VAL A 149 4.26 -8.08 4.41
N LYS A 150 3.20 -8.85 4.72
CA LYS A 150 3.31 -10.12 5.42
C LYS A 150 2.84 -11.27 4.53
N VAL A 151 3.59 -12.36 4.55
CA VAL A 151 3.23 -13.61 3.87
C VAL A 151 3.63 -14.75 4.79
N ASP A 152 2.63 -15.49 5.27
CA ASP A 152 2.75 -16.61 6.21
C ASP A 152 2.47 -17.95 5.51
#